data_AF-A0A397J4Q5-F1
#
_entry.id   AF-A0A397J4Q5-F1
#
_cell.length_a   1.000
_cell.length_b   1.000
_cell.length_c   1.000
_cell.angle_alpha   90.00
_cell.angle_beta   90.00
_cell.angle_gamma   90.00
#
_symmetry.space_group_name_H-M   'P 1'
#
loop_
_entity.id
_entity.type
_entity.pdbx_description
1 polymer ?
#
loop_
_entity_poly.entity_id
_entity_poly.type
_entity_poly.pdbx_seq_one_letter_code
_entity_poly.pdbx_strand_id
1 'polypeptide(L)'
;MRLMRLMRLMRFEFLSLRFMRYVVIARAFVIFLSWILLIANLVFFKNIGIFIIVIVHICRGVRWLFILLTMIVFAIAHSLLILFSSIPTNFDVETKAFEENKFEKYENSLENTWTGFLNAGYDGLSSWDSIFPVLLKIIFSFFTAIIIMNLLIAFVNDVYQNINQRINAEWTTARAQVIAIIEISFSLPKKNFLCDYFGFIDRNNKNYFPSTIIYEVSIENIEKFKEETAKDQKDHDKNRAERVEVD
;
A
#
# COMPACT_ATOMS: atom_id res chain seq x y z
N MET A 1 1.20 -10.99 53.61
CA MET A 1 0.45 -11.76 52.59
C MET A 1 -0.61 -10.96 51.83
N ARG A 2 -1.29 -9.95 52.42
CA ARG A 2 -2.30 -9.11 51.73
C ARG A 2 -1.73 -8.18 50.64
N LEU A 3 -0.56 -7.57 50.86
CA LEU A 3 0.09 -6.66 49.90
C LEU A 3 0.49 -7.35 48.58
N MET A 4 0.91 -8.61 48.66
CA MET A 4 1.38 -9.39 47.51
C MET A 4 0.21 -9.85 46.60
N ARG A 5 -1.00 -10.00 47.15
CA ARG A 5 -2.23 -10.19 46.34
C ARG A 5 -2.64 -8.90 45.63
N LEU A 6 -2.51 -7.75 46.31
CA LEU A 6 -2.91 -6.45 45.76
C LEU A 6 -1.99 -6.02 44.61
N MET A 7 -0.67 -6.20 44.74
CA MET A 7 0.29 -5.97 43.64
C MET A 7 0.04 -6.87 42.43
N ARG A 8 -0.37 -8.13 42.67
CA ARG A 8 -0.62 -9.10 41.60
C ARG A 8 -1.90 -8.76 40.82
N LEU A 9 -2.93 -8.25 41.52
CA LEU A 9 -4.16 -7.76 40.90
C LEU A 9 -3.94 -6.45 40.11
N MET A 10 -3.26 -5.46 40.71
CA MET A 10 -2.96 -4.20 39.99
C MET A 10 -2.08 -4.41 38.76
N ARG A 11 -1.12 -5.33 38.80
CA ARG A 11 -0.27 -5.68 37.64
C ARG A 11 -1.08 -6.35 36.52
N PHE A 12 -2.09 -7.14 36.87
CA PHE A 12 -2.94 -7.84 35.90
C PHE A 12 -3.97 -6.90 35.24
N GLU A 13 -4.58 -6.01 36.02
CA GLU A 13 -5.49 -4.98 35.49
C GLU A 13 -4.76 -3.96 34.61
N PHE A 14 -3.56 -3.54 34.99
CA PHE A 14 -2.77 -2.59 34.19
C PHE A 14 -2.29 -3.20 32.87
N LEU A 15 -1.90 -4.47 32.87
CA LEU A 15 -1.53 -5.20 31.65
C LEU A 15 -2.75 -5.41 30.73
N SER A 16 -3.91 -5.70 31.33
CA SER A 16 -5.21 -5.78 30.66
C SER A 16 -5.57 -4.46 29.94
N LEU A 17 -5.45 -3.32 30.60
CA LEU A 17 -5.78 -2.01 30.01
C LEU A 17 -4.91 -1.64 28.80
N ARG A 18 -3.58 -1.87 28.89
CA ARG A 18 -2.67 -1.62 27.75
C ARG A 18 -2.97 -2.59 26.59
N PHE A 19 -3.19 -3.87 26.89
CA PHE A 19 -3.55 -4.87 25.88
C PHE A 19 -4.85 -4.52 25.16
N MET A 20 -5.89 -4.10 25.89
CA MET A 20 -7.17 -3.68 25.32
C MET A 20 -7.02 -2.49 24.36
N ARG A 21 -6.15 -1.52 24.67
CA ARG A 21 -5.85 -0.39 23.77
C ARG A 21 -5.23 -0.87 22.44
N TYR A 22 -4.25 -1.77 22.48
CA TYR A 22 -3.65 -2.31 21.26
C TYR A 22 -4.64 -3.11 20.42
N VAL A 23 -5.52 -3.88 21.06
CA VAL A 23 -6.57 -4.64 20.35
C VAL A 23 -7.53 -3.70 19.61
N VAL A 24 -7.93 -2.59 20.24
CA VAL A 24 -8.80 -1.58 19.59
C VAL A 24 -8.10 -0.94 18.39
N ILE A 25 -6.82 -0.56 18.52
CA ILE A 25 -6.04 0.02 17.42
C ILE A 25 -5.89 -0.98 16.26
N ALA A 26 -5.54 -2.23 16.57
CA ALA A 26 -5.41 -3.28 15.56
C ALA A 26 -6.73 -3.53 14.83
N ARG A 27 -7.86 -3.54 15.55
CA ARG A 27 -9.20 -3.66 14.93
C ARG A 27 -9.48 -2.52 13.96
N ALA A 28 -9.23 -1.28 14.36
CA ALA A 28 -9.41 -0.13 13.48
C ALA A 28 -8.54 -0.24 12.21
N PHE A 29 -7.30 -0.69 12.35
CA PHE A 29 -6.39 -0.90 11.23
C PHE A 29 -6.88 -1.99 10.27
N VAL A 30 -7.37 -3.12 10.80
CA VAL A 30 -7.93 -4.21 9.97
C VAL A 30 -9.18 -3.72 9.21
N ILE A 31 -10.06 -2.97 9.86
CA ILE A 31 -11.25 -2.40 9.20
C ILE A 31 -10.82 -1.45 8.08
N PHE A 32 -9.85 -0.58 8.31
CA PHE A 32 -9.31 0.32 7.28
C PHE A 32 -8.71 -0.45 6.10
N LEU A 33 -7.88 -1.46 6.35
CA LEU A 33 -7.32 -2.31 5.29
C LEU A 33 -8.43 -3.06 4.52
N SER A 34 -9.49 -3.49 5.19
CA SER A 34 -10.62 -4.14 4.54
C SER A 34 -11.33 -3.21 3.54
N TRP A 35 -11.43 -1.91 3.83
CA TRP A 35 -11.95 -0.92 2.88
C TRP A 35 -11.02 -0.73 1.67
N ILE A 36 -9.71 -0.69 1.89
CA ILE A 36 -8.74 -0.63 0.79
C ILE A 36 -8.86 -1.88 -0.11
N LEU A 37 -8.99 -3.06 0.47
CA LEU A 37 -9.20 -4.31 -0.27
C LEU A 37 -10.53 -4.30 -1.03
N LEU A 38 -11.60 -3.76 -0.42
CA LEU A 38 -12.89 -3.59 -1.09
C LEU A 38 -12.75 -2.66 -2.31
N ILE A 39 -12.03 -1.55 -2.17
CA ILE A 39 -11.73 -0.65 -3.29
C ILE A 39 -10.89 -1.39 -4.35
N ALA A 40 -9.88 -2.16 -3.96
CA ALA A 40 -9.06 -2.93 -4.89
C ALA A 40 -9.88 -3.97 -5.68
N ASN A 41 -10.89 -4.59 -5.06
CA ASN A 41 -11.79 -5.53 -5.76
C ASN A 41 -12.66 -4.85 -6.84
N LEU A 42 -12.82 -3.53 -6.81
CA LEU A 42 -13.50 -2.79 -7.89
C LEU A 42 -12.71 -2.80 -9.22
N VAL A 43 -11.49 -3.34 -9.25
CA VAL A 43 -10.73 -3.62 -10.49
C VAL A 43 -11.53 -4.44 -11.50
N PHE A 44 -12.48 -5.24 -11.03
CA PHE A 44 -13.38 -6.02 -11.89
C PHE A 44 -14.21 -5.15 -12.86
N PHE A 45 -14.61 -3.94 -12.45
CA PHE A 45 -15.41 -3.04 -13.28
C PHE A 45 -14.52 -2.24 -14.21
N LYS A 46 -14.75 -2.30 -15.52
CA LYS A 46 -13.90 -1.65 -16.54
C LYS A 46 -13.60 -0.18 -16.24
N ASN A 47 -14.63 0.62 -15.99
CA ASN A 47 -14.47 2.06 -15.82
C ASN A 47 -13.69 2.40 -14.55
N ILE A 48 -13.90 1.67 -13.45
CA ILE A 48 -13.27 1.96 -12.14
C ILE A 48 -11.89 1.30 -12.06
N GLY A 49 -11.73 0.09 -12.58
CA GLY A 49 -10.49 -0.69 -12.49
C GLY A 49 -9.32 -0.09 -13.23
N ILE A 50 -9.58 0.60 -14.36
CA ILE A 50 -8.58 1.38 -15.09
C ILE A 50 -7.96 2.45 -14.16
N PHE A 51 -8.79 3.18 -13.39
CA PHE A 51 -8.28 4.17 -12.44
C PHE A 51 -7.45 3.53 -11.31
N ILE A 52 -7.89 2.39 -10.78
CA ILE A 52 -7.18 1.70 -9.70
C ILE A 52 -5.78 1.26 -10.16
N ILE A 53 -5.66 0.72 -11.37
CA ILE A 53 -4.37 0.28 -11.92
C ILE A 53 -3.41 1.45 -12.10
N VAL A 54 -3.92 2.58 -12.58
CA VAL A 54 -3.14 3.82 -12.68
C VAL A 54 -2.63 4.27 -11.31
N ILE A 55 -3.51 4.30 -10.30
CA ILE A 55 -3.14 4.70 -8.94
C ILE A 55 -2.06 3.76 -8.38
N VAL A 56 -2.22 2.44 -8.50
CA VAL A 56 -1.25 1.46 -8.00
C VAL A 56 0.12 1.66 -8.66
N HIS A 57 0.15 1.89 -9.97
CA HIS A 57 1.40 2.14 -10.67
C HIS A 57 2.04 3.48 -10.31
N ILE A 58 1.24 4.55 -10.17
CA ILE A 58 1.73 5.84 -9.66
C ILE A 58 2.36 5.63 -8.30
N CYS A 59 1.66 5.00 -7.34
CA CYS A 59 2.16 4.69 -6.01
C CYS A 59 3.49 3.89 -6.05
N ARG A 60 3.61 2.93 -6.98
CA ARG A 60 4.84 2.15 -7.15
C ARG A 60 5.98 2.99 -7.74
N GLY A 61 5.69 3.90 -8.67
CA GLY A 61 6.67 4.80 -9.27
C GLY A 61 7.20 5.83 -8.27
N VAL A 62 6.31 6.46 -7.50
CA VAL A 62 6.67 7.55 -6.57
C VAL A 62 7.32 7.06 -5.27
N ARG A 63 7.32 5.75 -4.99
CA ARG A 63 7.75 5.21 -3.68
C ARG A 63 9.13 5.69 -3.23
N TRP A 64 10.09 5.82 -4.15
CA TRP A 64 11.45 6.26 -3.83
C TRP A 64 11.49 7.76 -3.50
N LEU A 65 10.72 8.56 -4.23
CA LEU A 65 10.56 9.98 -3.94
C LEU A 65 9.94 10.20 -2.56
N PHE A 66 8.92 9.42 -2.19
CA PHE A 66 8.32 9.48 -0.85
C PHE A 66 9.32 9.09 0.26
N ILE A 67 10.14 8.05 0.06
CA ILE A 67 11.17 7.67 1.04
C ILE A 67 12.16 8.82 1.25
N LEU A 68 12.65 9.42 0.16
CA LEU A 68 13.54 10.58 0.23
C LEU A 68 12.87 11.75 0.97
N LEU A 69 11.60 12.02 0.64
CA LEU A 69 10.84 13.10 1.23
C LEU A 69 10.65 12.91 2.73
N THR A 70 10.28 11.70 3.16
CA THR A 70 10.18 11.37 4.58
C THR A 70 11.52 11.58 5.28
N MET A 71 12.65 11.15 4.69
CA MET A 71 13.98 11.41 5.25
C MET A 71 14.26 12.91 5.45
N ILE A 72 13.93 13.73 4.45
CA ILE A 72 14.11 15.19 4.52
C ILE A 72 13.26 15.79 5.65
N VAL A 73 11.97 15.42 5.73
CA VAL A 73 11.09 15.90 6.80
C VAL A 73 11.59 15.49 8.18
N PHE A 74 12.06 14.24 8.34
CA PHE A 74 12.63 13.75 9.59
C PHE A 74 13.89 14.54 9.99
N ALA A 75 14.78 14.81 9.03
CA ALA A 75 15.99 15.60 9.27
C ALA A 75 15.66 17.04 9.69
N ILE A 76 14.70 17.67 9.03
CA ILE A 76 14.25 19.03 9.36
C ILE A 76 13.57 19.05 10.73
N ALA A 77 12.66 18.11 11.02
CA ALA A 77 12.02 18.01 12.34
C ALA A 77 13.03 17.84 13.47
N HIS A 78 14.08 17.02 13.25
CA HIS A 78 15.13 16.85 14.24
C HIS A 78 15.97 18.12 14.42
N SER A 79 16.31 18.82 13.33
CA SER A 79 17.03 20.09 13.39
C SER A 79 16.22 21.19 14.11
N LEU A 80 14.93 21.31 13.80
CA LEU A 80 14.03 22.29 14.45
C LEU A 80 13.83 21.97 15.95
N LEU A 81 13.75 20.69 16.32
CA LEU A 81 13.74 20.27 17.73
C LEU A 81 14.97 20.81 18.45
N ILE A 82 16.17 20.56 17.93
CA ILE A 82 17.42 21.01 18.58
C ILE A 82 17.44 22.54 18.71
N LEU A 83 17.05 23.23 17.64
CA LEU A 83 17.09 24.69 17.61
C LEU A 83 16.09 25.34 18.58
N PHE A 84 14.81 24.95 18.51
CA PHE A 84 13.74 25.57 19.30
C PHE A 84 13.61 25.02 20.71
N SER A 85 14.20 23.86 21.03
CA SER A 85 14.38 23.44 22.43
C SER A 85 15.47 24.25 23.15
N SER A 86 16.40 24.86 22.39
CA SER A 86 17.51 25.64 22.94
C SER A 86 17.19 27.13 23.15
N ILE A 87 16.05 27.60 22.63
CA ILE A 87 15.66 29.02 22.64
C ILE A 87 14.38 29.19 23.48
N PRO A 88 14.35 30.08 24.48
CA PRO A 88 13.14 30.34 25.25
C PRO A 88 12.04 30.91 24.36
N THR A 89 10.79 30.53 24.64
CA THR A 89 9.59 31.06 23.97
C THR A 89 9.26 32.47 24.48
N ASN A 90 8.30 33.12 23.83
CA ASN A 90 7.79 34.42 24.25
C ASN A 90 7.19 34.34 25.67
N PHE A 91 7.36 35.42 26.44
CA PHE A 91 6.74 35.56 27.75
C PHE A 91 5.36 36.19 27.59
N ASP A 92 4.32 35.47 28.00
CA ASP A 92 2.95 35.96 27.99
C ASP A 92 2.68 36.80 29.25
N VAL A 93 2.35 38.07 29.02
CA VAL A 93 2.10 39.07 30.06
C VAL A 93 0.77 38.79 30.80
N GLU A 94 -0.21 38.16 30.13
CA GLU A 94 -1.52 37.87 30.72
C GLU A 94 -1.45 36.66 31.66
N THR A 95 -0.84 35.56 31.22
CA THR A 95 -0.71 34.35 32.03
C THR A 95 0.52 34.35 32.95
N LYS A 96 1.42 35.32 32.79
CA LYS A 96 2.71 35.43 33.51
C LYS A 96 3.56 34.17 33.37
N ALA A 97 3.48 33.50 32.22
CA ALA A 97 4.20 32.28 31.92
C ALA A 97 4.83 32.36 30.52
N PHE A 98 5.80 31.50 30.25
CA PHE A 98 6.31 31.31 28.89
C PHE A 98 5.28 30.55 28.06
N GLU A 99 5.12 30.93 26.79
CA GLU A 99 4.29 30.16 25.86
C GLU A 99 4.77 28.71 25.75
N GLU A 100 3.83 27.79 25.53
CA GLU A 100 4.13 26.37 25.39
C GLU A 100 5.09 26.12 24.21
N ASN A 101 6.23 25.47 24.49
CA ASN A 101 7.18 25.12 23.45
C ASN A 101 6.71 23.89 22.67
N LYS A 102 6.08 24.15 21.51
CA LYS A 102 5.60 23.11 20.58
C LYS A 102 6.72 22.29 19.91
N PHE A 103 7.99 22.64 20.13
CA PHE A 103 9.16 21.90 19.63
C PHE A 103 9.96 21.23 20.75
N GLU A 104 9.48 21.19 21.99
CA GLU A 104 10.21 20.56 23.11
C GLU A 104 10.34 19.04 22.92
N LYS A 105 9.30 18.39 22.37
CA LYS A 105 9.27 16.95 22.14
C LYS A 105 9.44 16.64 20.67
N TYR A 106 10.12 15.54 20.38
CA TYR A 106 10.33 15.08 19.00
C TYR A 106 9.01 14.81 18.27
N GLU A 107 8.02 14.22 18.95
CA GLU A 107 6.69 13.95 18.38
C GLU A 107 6.01 15.24 17.90
N ASN A 108 6.01 16.29 18.75
CA ASN A 108 5.43 17.58 18.41
C ASN A 108 6.21 18.30 17.30
N SER A 109 7.56 18.22 17.33
CA SER A 109 8.39 18.79 16.26
C SER A 109 8.11 18.13 14.90
N LEU A 110 7.97 16.80 14.89
CA LEU A 110 7.64 16.05 13.68
C LEU A 110 6.24 16.40 13.17
N GLU A 111 5.24 16.46 14.06
CA GLU A 111 3.87 16.84 13.71
C GLU A 111 3.80 18.26 13.13
N ASN A 112 4.49 19.23 13.74
CA ASN A 112 4.55 20.61 13.26
C ASN A 112 5.26 20.70 11.90
N THR A 113 6.37 19.98 11.73
CA THR A 113 7.12 19.96 10.46
C THR A 113 6.30 19.31 9.35
N TRP A 114 5.61 18.20 9.67
CA TRP A 114 4.71 17.50 8.74
C TRP A 114 3.52 18.37 8.33
N THR A 115 2.91 19.08 9.28
CA THR A 115 1.79 19.99 9.03
C THR A 115 2.22 21.20 8.20
N GLY A 116 3.39 21.76 8.50
CA GLY A 116 4.01 22.81 7.70
C GLY A 116 4.28 22.34 6.27
N PHE A 117 4.72 21.09 6.09
CA PHE A 117 5.00 20.51 4.78
C PHE A 117 3.73 20.30 3.94
N LEU A 118 2.66 19.75 4.51
CA LEU A 118 1.45 19.45 3.74
C LEU A 118 0.54 20.65 3.50
N ASN A 119 0.32 21.47 4.54
CA ASN A 119 -0.75 22.48 4.56
C ASN A 119 -0.22 23.90 4.81
N ALA A 120 1.10 24.11 4.78
CA ALA A 120 1.72 25.39 5.17
C ALA A 120 1.26 25.87 6.56
N GLY A 121 0.92 24.94 7.47
CA GLY A 121 0.54 25.24 8.84
C GLY A 121 1.78 25.46 9.71
N TYR A 122 2.00 26.70 10.13
CA TYR A 122 3.20 27.11 10.90
C TYR A 122 2.88 27.61 12.30
N ASP A 123 1.75 27.18 12.87
CA ASP A 123 1.29 27.55 14.22
C ASP A 123 2.24 27.05 15.32
N GLY A 124 3.10 26.08 14.99
CA GLY A 124 4.21 25.65 15.85
C GLY A 124 5.19 26.78 16.14
N LEU A 125 5.46 27.63 15.14
CA LEU A 125 6.50 28.65 15.15
C LEU A 125 6.00 30.02 15.64
N SER A 126 4.73 30.15 16.06
CA SER A 126 4.18 31.42 16.54
C SER A 126 4.76 31.84 17.89
N SER A 127 5.31 30.90 18.66
CA SER A 127 5.79 31.13 20.02
C SER A 127 7.14 31.84 20.14
N TRP A 128 7.69 32.28 19.01
CA TRP A 128 8.89 33.10 18.94
C TRP A 128 8.64 34.34 18.09
N ASP A 129 8.67 35.52 18.72
CA ASP A 129 8.50 36.81 18.05
C ASP A 129 9.84 37.35 17.55
N SER A 130 10.50 36.57 16.69
CA SER A 130 11.75 36.99 16.05
C SER A 130 11.66 36.85 14.53
N ILE A 131 12.54 37.56 13.83
CA ILE A 131 12.58 37.52 12.36
C ILE A 131 12.99 36.13 11.82
N PHE A 132 13.67 35.33 12.65
CA PHE A 132 14.24 34.06 12.24
C PHE A 132 13.18 32.97 11.93
N PRO A 133 12.19 32.67 12.80
CA PRO A 133 11.04 31.82 12.47
C PRO A 133 10.29 32.27 11.22
N VAL A 134 10.13 33.57 11.01
CA VAL A 134 9.46 34.12 9.81
C VAL A 134 10.25 33.77 8.55
N LEU A 135 11.57 33.95 8.55
CA LEU A 135 12.44 33.57 7.44
C LEU A 135 12.40 32.06 7.17
N LEU A 136 12.42 31.23 8.22
CA LEU A 136 12.30 29.78 8.08
C LEU A 136 10.98 29.38 7.43
N LYS A 137 9.84 29.97 7.84
CA LYS A 137 8.52 29.72 7.23
C LYS A 137 8.54 30.02 5.73
N ILE A 138 9.11 31.17 5.35
CA ILE A 138 9.20 31.59 3.95
C ILE A 138 10.06 30.59 3.16
N ILE A 139 11.29 30.32 3.59
CA ILE A 139 12.22 29.42 2.90
C ILE A 139 11.63 28.02 2.75
N PHE A 140 11.04 27.49 3.83
CA PHE A 140 10.47 26.15 3.84
C PHE A 140 9.20 26.05 2.97
N SER A 141 8.37 27.09 2.95
CA SER A 141 7.20 27.18 2.06
C SER A 141 7.62 27.22 0.59
N PHE A 142 8.62 28.05 0.25
CA PHE A 142 9.18 28.11 -1.11
C PHE A 142 9.74 26.75 -1.55
N PHE A 143 10.54 26.10 -0.70
CA PHE A 143 11.08 24.78 -0.98
C PHE A 143 9.96 23.75 -1.21
N THR A 144 8.97 23.71 -0.33
CA THR A 144 7.90 22.71 -0.39
C THR A 144 6.96 22.94 -1.57
N ALA A 145 6.43 24.15 -1.72
CA ALA A 145 5.44 24.48 -2.74
C ALA A 145 6.05 24.54 -4.15
N ILE A 146 7.26 25.11 -4.30
CA ILE A 146 7.85 25.33 -5.62
C ILE A 146 8.68 24.15 -6.09
N ILE A 147 9.45 23.52 -5.21
CA ILE A 147 10.37 22.45 -5.63
C ILE A 147 9.68 21.11 -5.50
N ILE A 148 9.26 20.74 -4.28
CA ILE A 148 8.80 19.39 -4.02
C ILE A 148 7.44 19.09 -4.66
N MET A 149 6.45 19.97 -4.50
CA MET A 149 5.12 19.74 -5.06
C MET A 149 5.13 19.75 -6.60
N ASN A 150 5.83 20.70 -7.23
CA ASN A 150 5.94 20.74 -8.69
C ASN A 150 6.69 19.53 -9.25
N LEU A 151 7.75 19.08 -8.57
CA LEU A 151 8.48 17.87 -8.97
C LEU A 151 7.62 16.61 -8.81
N LEU A 152 6.83 16.52 -7.73
CA LEU A 152 5.88 15.42 -7.53
C LEU A 152 4.83 15.38 -8.65
N ILE A 153 4.25 16.53 -9.00
CA ILE A 153 3.27 16.62 -10.10
C ILE A 153 3.90 16.21 -11.44
N ALA A 154 5.09 16.72 -11.75
CA ALA A 154 5.80 16.39 -12.98
C ALA A 154 6.09 14.89 -13.09
N PHE A 155 6.57 14.28 -12.00
CA PHE A 155 6.87 12.86 -11.94
C PHE A 155 5.60 11.99 -12.03
N VAL A 156 4.52 12.36 -11.33
CA VAL A 156 3.22 11.67 -11.44
C VAL A 156 2.70 11.73 -12.87
N ASN A 157 2.81 12.88 -13.54
CA ASN A 157 2.40 13.03 -14.93
C ASN A 157 3.24 12.16 -15.88
N ASP A 158 4.57 12.11 -15.70
CA ASP A 158 5.43 11.23 -16.49
C ASP A 158 5.03 9.75 -16.34
N VAL A 159 4.85 9.29 -15.09
CA VAL A 159 4.40 7.91 -14.81
C VAL A 159 3.02 7.66 -15.44
N TYR A 160 2.09 8.61 -15.34
CA TYR A 160 0.77 8.51 -15.93
C TYR A 160 0.82 8.35 -17.46
N GLN A 161 1.58 9.20 -18.16
CA GLN A 161 1.71 9.12 -19.62
C GLN A 161 2.27 7.77 -20.07
N ASN A 162 3.26 7.24 -19.34
CA ASN A 162 3.86 5.94 -19.60
C ASN A 162 2.86 4.77 -19.46
N ILE A 163 1.93 4.84 -18.51
CA ILE A 163 0.92 3.79 -18.28
C ILE A 163 -0.26 3.92 -19.23
N ASN A 164 -0.69 5.14 -19.53
CA ASN A 164 -1.87 5.39 -20.34
C ASN A 164 -1.82 4.69 -21.71
N GLN A 165 -0.62 4.50 -22.28
CA GLN A 165 -0.43 3.76 -23.53
C GLN A 165 -0.72 2.25 -23.43
N ARG A 166 -0.53 1.64 -22.25
CA ARG A 166 -0.65 0.18 -22.01
C ARG A 166 -1.76 -0.21 -21.04
N ILE A 167 -2.53 0.76 -20.58
CA ILE A 167 -3.52 0.63 -19.50
C ILE A 167 -4.59 -0.45 -19.75
N ASN A 168 -5.06 -0.58 -20.99
CA ASN A 168 -6.07 -1.57 -21.35
C ASN A 168 -5.54 -3.00 -21.31
N ALA A 169 -4.28 -3.20 -21.69
CA ALA A 169 -3.62 -4.49 -21.60
C ALA A 169 -3.39 -4.87 -20.13
N GLU A 170 -2.85 -3.96 -19.31
CA GLU A 170 -2.64 -4.20 -17.88
C GLU A 170 -3.95 -4.48 -17.13
N TRP A 171 -5.03 -3.75 -17.47
CA TRP A 171 -6.36 -4.01 -16.92
C TRP A 171 -6.90 -5.38 -17.30
N THR A 172 -6.74 -5.79 -18.55
CA THR A 172 -7.21 -7.10 -19.02
C THR A 172 -6.45 -8.23 -18.31
N THR A 173 -5.14 -8.08 -18.13
CA THR A 173 -4.29 -9.03 -17.38
C THR A 173 -4.70 -9.10 -15.90
N ALA A 174 -4.83 -7.95 -15.22
CA ALA A 174 -5.24 -7.91 -13.81
C ALA A 174 -6.63 -8.54 -13.61
N ARG A 175 -7.57 -8.27 -14.52
CA ARG A 175 -8.91 -8.87 -14.49
C ARG A 175 -8.86 -10.38 -14.70
N ALA A 176 -8.06 -10.86 -15.65
CA ALA A 176 -7.89 -12.30 -15.89
C ALA A 176 -7.31 -13.01 -14.66
N GLN A 177 -6.31 -12.42 -14.00
CA GLN A 177 -5.74 -12.94 -12.75
C GLN A 177 -6.80 -13.04 -11.64
N VAL A 178 -7.62 -12.01 -11.45
CA VAL A 178 -8.71 -12.04 -10.46
C VAL A 178 -9.72 -13.14 -10.77
N ILE A 179 -10.11 -13.30 -12.04
CA ILE A 179 -11.02 -14.38 -12.46
C ILE A 179 -10.40 -15.76 -12.18
N ALA A 180 -9.13 -15.96 -12.50
CA ALA A 180 -8.44 -17.22 -12.23
C ALA A 180 -8.33 -17.52 -10.73
N ILE A 181 -8.07 -16.51 -9.88
CA ILE A 181 -8.05 -16.68 -8.42
C ILE A 181 -9.42 -17.06 -7.89
N ILE A 182 -10.48 -16.41 -8.38
CA ILE A 182 -11.87 -16.76 -8.05
C ILE A 182 -12.13 -18.20 -8.47
N GLU A 183 -11.86 -18.55 -9.72
CA GLU A 183 -12.06 -19.90 -10.24
C GLU A 183 -11.33 -20.94 -9.39
N ILE A 184 -10.05 -20.75 -9.07
CA ILE A 184 -9.28 -21.66 -8.21
C ILE A 184 -9.89 -21.74 -6.79
N SER A 185 -10.30 -20.61 -6.22
CA SER A 185 -10.85 -20.55 -4.85
C SER A 185 -12.22 -21.23 -4.74
N PHE A 186 -13.02 -21.17 -5.80
CA PHE A 186 -14.33 -21.84 -5.87
C PHE A 186 -14.25 -23.28 -6.40
N SER A 187 -13.13 -23.69 -7.02
CA SER A 187 -12.92 -25.04 -7.58
C SER A 187 -12.12 -25.97 -6.66
N LEU A 188 -12.14 -25.75 -5.34
CA LEU A 188 -11.31 -26.51 -4.41
C LEU A 188 -11.67 -28.01 -4.41
N PRO A 189 -10.69 -28.94 -4.42
CA PRO A 189 -10.94 -30.36 -4.67
C PRO A 189 -11.42 -31.16 -3.44
N LYS A 190 -11.82 -30.53 -2.33
CA LYS A 190 -12.08 -31.26 -1.08
C LYS A 190 -13.40 -30.88 -0.41
N LYS A 191 -14.17 -31.93 -0.14
CA LYS A 191 -15.38 -32.08 0.70
C LYS A 191 -15.20 -31.64 2.16
N ASN A 192 -14.55 -30.50 2.43
CA ASN A 192 -14.36 -30.03 3.79
C ASN A 192 -15.04 -28.66 3.99
N PHE A 193 -16.28 -28.79 4.48
CA PHE A 193 -16.90 -28.03 5.56
C PHE A 193 -17.63 -26.72 5.27
N LEU A 194 -17.36 -25.99 4.17
CA LEU A 194 -18.18 -24.79 3.84
C LEU A 194 -18.77 -24.76 2.42
N CYS A 195 -18.14 -25.41 1.44
CA CYS A 195 -18.61 -25.39 0.05
C CYS A 195 -19.75 -26.37 -0.28
N ASP A 196 -19.93 -27.43 0.52
CA ASP A 196 -21.05 -28.38 0.32
C ASP A 196 -22.42 -27.72 0.59
N TYR A 197 -22.47 -26.67 1.43
CA TYR A 197 -23.74 -26.02 1.79
C TYR A 197 -24.24 -25.01 0.73
N PHE A 198 -23.33 -24.46 -0.07
CA PHE A 198 -23.66 -23.49 -1.11
C PHE A 198 -23.69 -24.06 -2.53
N GLY A 199 -23.46 -25.37 -2.70
CA GLY A 199 -23.60 -26.04 -4.00
C GLY A 199 -22.58 -25.57 -5.04
N PHE A 200 -21.32 -25.39 -4.66
CA PHE A 200 -20.29 -24.94 -5.61
C PHE A 200 -19.55 -26.08 -6.32
N ILE A 201 -19.30 -25.81 -7.59
CA ILE A 201 -18.88 -26.61 -8.75
C ILE A 201 -17.76 -27.64 -8.45
N ASP A 202 -18.06 -28.93 -8.68
CA ASP A 202 -17.08 -30.01 -8.64
C ASP A 202 -16.13 -29.91 -9.85
N ARG A 203 -14.86 -29.57 -9.59
CA ARG A 203 -13.80 -29.46 -10.61
C ARG A 203 -13.54 -30.77 -11.34
N ASN A 204 -13.95 -31.90 -10.76
CA ASN A 204 -13.78 -33.21 -11.36
C ASN A 204 -14.88 -33.56 -12.38
N ASN A 205 -15.91 -32.72 -12.50
CA ASN A 205 -16.99 -32.92 -13.43
C ASN A 205 -16.70 -32.26 -14.78
N LYS A 206 -16.40 -33.10 -15.78
CA LYS A 206 -16.14 -32.71 -17.19
C LYS A 206 -17.25 -31.88 -17.84
N ASN A 207 -18.46 -31.87 -17.28
CA ASN A 207 -19.59 -31.12 -17.83
C ASN A 207 -19.61 -29.64 -17.42
N TYR A 208 -18.93 -29.27 -16.32
CA TYR A 208 -18.97 -27.91 -15.79
C TYR A 208 -17.69 -27.10 -16.04
N PHE A 209 -16.55 -27.78 -16.26
CA PHE A 209 -15.29 -27.12 -16.55
C PHE A 209 -14.77 -27.54 -17.94
N PRO A 210 -14.38 -26.56 -18.79
CA PRO A 210 -13.65 -26.88 -20.01
C PRO A 210 -12.30 -27.51 -19.65
N SER A 211 -11.80 -28.43 -20.49
CA SER A 211 -10.46 -29.01 -20.33
C SER A 211 -9.31 -27.99 -20.48
N THR A 212 -9.63 -26.76 -20.87
CA THR A 212 -8.68 -25.70 -21.20
C THR A 212 -8.52 -24.76 -20.02
N ILE A 213 -7.34 -24.80 -19.39
CA ILE A 213 -6.94 -23.87 -18.33
C ILE A 213 -6.12 -22.73 -18.98
N ILE A 214 -6.53 -21.49 -18.75
CA ILE A 214 -5.74 -20.31 -19.15
C ILE A 214 -4.83 -19.95 -17.98
N TYR A 215 -3.51 -20.04 -18.18
CA TYR A 215 -2.52 -19.64 -17.19
C TYR A 215 -1.43 -18.79 -17.84
N GLU A 216 -0.74 -18.01 -17.02
CA GLU A 216 0.37 -17.16 -17.47
C GLU A 216 1.60 -18.02 -17.78
N VAL A 217 2.12 -17.90 -18.99
CA VAL A 217 3.26 -18.70 -19.49
C VAL A 217 4.32 -17.74 -20.00
N SER A 218 5.58 -17.93 -19.58
CA SER A 218 6.72 -17.18 -20.13
C SER A 218 6.94 -17.52 -21.60
N ILE A 219 7.46 -16.57 -22.39
CA ILE A 219 7.66 -16.77 -23.84
C ILE A 219 8.55 -17.98 -24.14
N GLU A 220 9.58 -18.23 -23.33
CA GLU A 220 10.44 -19.43 -23.42
C GLU A 220 9.64 -20.74 -23.31
N ASN A 221 8.66 -20.80 -22.41
CA ASN A 221 7.83 -21.99 -22.23
C ASN A 221 6.85 -22.18 -23.41
N ILE A 222 6.45 -21.11 -24.08
CA ILE A 222 5.60 -21.18 -25.29
C ILE A 222 6.40 -21.75 -26.46
N GLU A 223 7.64 -21.32 -26.66
CA GLU A 223 8.51 -21.85 -27.73
C GLU A 223 8.80 -23.33 -27.51
N LYS A 224 9.17 -23.71 -26.28
CA LYS A 224 9.39 -25.11 -25.93
C LYS A 224 8.14 -25.98 -26.15
N PHE A 225 6.96 -25.49 -25.75
CA PHE A 225 5.70 -26.21 -25.96
C PHE A 225 5.37 -26.39 -27.46
N LYS A 226 5.65 -25.37 -28.29
CA LYS A 226 5.47 -25.47 -29.76
C LYS A 226 6.41 -26.51 -30.37
N GLU A 227 7.65 -26.59 -29.91
CA GLU A 227 8.60 -27.60 -30.37
C GLU A 227 8.17 -29.02 -29.96
N GLU A 228 7.68 -29.20 -28.73
CA GLU A 228 7.17 -30.47 -28.24
C GLU A 228 5.93 -30.93 -29.03
N THR A 229 4.93 -30.06 -29.23
CA THR A 229 3.75 -30.39 -30.05
C THR A 229 4.10 -30.67 -31.51
N ALA A 230 5.07 -29.96 -32.09
CA ALA A 230 5.51 -30.22 -33.46
C ALA A 230 6.25 -31.56 -33.61
N LYS A 231 6.95 -32.03 -32.57
CA LYS A 231 7.58 -33.37 -32.55
C LYS A 231 6.53 -34.47 -32.41
N ASP A 232 5.60 -34.32 -31.47
CA ASP A 232 4.53 -35.30 -31.25
C ASP A 232 3.66 -35.50 -32.50
N GLN A 233 3.38 -34.42 -33.23
CA GLN A 233 2.63 -34.49 -34.49
C GLN A 233 3.38 -35.30 -35.56
N LYS A 234 4.70 -35.10 -35.69
CA LYS A 234 5.54 -35.83 -36.66
C LYS A 234 5.65 -37.31 -36.32
N ASP A 235 5.80 -37.63 -35.04
CA ASP A 235 5.87 -39.02 -34.59
C ASP A 235 4.52 -39.74 -34.76
N HIS A 236 3.41 -39.04 -34.53
CA HIS A 236 2.07 -39.56 -34.79
C HIS A 236 1.83 -39.84 -36.29
N ASP A 237 2.24 -38.93 -37.18
CA ASP A 237 2.09 -39.11 -38.62
C ASP A 237 2.99 -40.23 -39.17
N LYS A 238 4.20 -40.37 -38.63
CA LYS A 238 5.11 -41.47 -38.98
C LYS A 238 4.54 -42.84 -38.56
N ASN A 239 4.05 -42.95 -37.33
CA ASN A 239 3.41 -44.17 -36.82
C ASN A 239 2.09 -44.52 -37.55
N ARG A 240 1.46 -43.53 -38.20
CA ARG A 240 0.29 -43.73 -39.06
C ARG A 240 0.70 -44.25 -40.45
N ALA A 241 1.79 -43.74 -41.02
CA ALA A 241 2.32 -44.21 -42.30
C ALA A 241 2.84 -45.66 -42.21
N GLU A 242 3.58 -45.99 -41.15
CA GLU A 242 4.08 -47.36 -40.92
C GLU A 242 2.96 -48.38 -40.68
N ARG A 243 1.78 -47.95 -40.20
CA ARG A 243 0.61 -48.81 -40.05
C ARG A 243 -0.14 -49.07 -41.36
N VAL A 244 0.04 -48.23 -42.38
CA VAL A 244 -0.60 -48.39 -43.70
C VAL A 244 0.26 -49.26 -44.64
N GLU A 245 1.55 -49.44 -44.35
CA GLU A 245 2.45 -50.32 -45.11
C GLU A 245 2.42 -51.80 -44.66
N VAL A 246 1.69 -52.14 -43.59
CA VAL A 246 1.65 -53.49 -42.99
C VAL A 246 0.34 -54.24 -43.26
N ASP A 247 -0.65 -53.60 -43.90
CA ASP A 247 -1.91 -54.20 -44.39
C ASP A 247 -1.88 -54.34 -45.94
#